data_AF-Q72ZH8-F1
#
_entry.id   AF-Q72ZH8-F1
#
_cell.length_a   1.000
_cell.length_b   1.000
_cell.length_c   1.000
_cell.angle_alpha   90.00
_cell.angle_beta   90.00
_cell.angle_gamma   90.00
#
_symmetry.space_group_name_H-M   'P 1'
#
loop_
_entity.id
_entity.type
_entity.pdbx_description
1 polymer ?
#
loop_
_entity_poly.entity_id
_entity_poly.type
_entity_poly.pdbx_seq_one_letter_code
_entity_poly.pdbx_strand_id
1 'polypeptide(L)' 'MHRITLEQIFKHHITQKYVNRSGMVHAIAVAYHAFHLAKKHHASVDAATKAGFLHG' A
#
# COMPACT_ATOMS: atom_id res chain seq x y z
N MET A 1 4.94 6.79 18.57
CA MET A 1 4.15 6.40 17.37
C MET A 1 4.48 4.97 16.99
N HIS A 2 3.48 4.10 16.84
CA HIS A 2 3.70 2.71 16.46
C HIS A 2 3.92 2.60 14.95
N ARG A 3 4.99 1.92 14.51
CA ARG A 3 5.29 1.76 13.08
C ARG A 3 4.48 0.60 12.51
N ILE A 4 3.45 0.93 11.73
CA ILE A 4 2.65 -0.07 11.02
C ILE A 4 3.30 -0.36 9.66
N THR A 5 3.50 -1.62 9.32
CA THR A 5 4.07 -2.05 8.03
C THR A 5 2.97 -2.24 6.98
N LEU A 6 3.35 -2.22 5.70
CA LEU A 6 2.42 -2.51 4.60
C LEU A 6 1.84 -3.93 4.71
N GLU A 7 2.64 -4.89 5.17
CA GLU A 7 2.19 -6.27 5.43
C GLU A 7 1.14 -6.35 6.53
N GLN A 8 1.28 -5.55 7.60
CA GLN A 8 0.27 -5.49 8.66
C GLN A 8 -1.04 -4.91 8.15
N ILE A 9 -0.98 -3.89 7.30
CA ILE A 9 -2.16 -3.32 6.64
C ILE A 9 -2.81 -4.38 5.73
N PHE A 10 -2.01 -5.06 4.90
CA PHE A 10 -2.49 -6.14 4.05
C PHE A 10 -3.20 -7.23 4.87
N LYS A 11 -2.60 -7.73 5.96
CA LYS A 11 -3.20 -8.78 6.81
C LYS A 11 -4.38 -8.33 7.66
N HIS A 12 -4.63 -7.02 7.78
CA HIS A 12 -5.66 -6.49 8.66
C HIS A 12 -7.07 -6.87 8.19
N HIS A 13 -7.92 -7.32 9.12
CA HIS A 13 -9.26 -7.82 8.78
C HIS A 13 -10.16 -6.77 8.12
N ILE A 14 -10.02 -5.48 8.46
CA ILE A 14 -10.74 -4.38 7.79
C ILE A 14 -10.30 -4.30 6.33
N THR A 15 -9.00 -4.30 6.06
CA THR A 15 -8.48 -4.26 4.69
C THR A 15 -8.97 -5.45 3.88
N GLN A 16 -8.90 -6.67 4.44
CA GLN A 16 -9.41 -7.87 3.78
C GLN A 16 -10.93 -7.86 3.56
N LYS A 17 -11.69 -7.17 4.41
CA LYS A 17 -13.15 -7.04 4.30
C LYS A 17 -13.58 -6.09 3.17
N TYR A 18 -12.86 -4.98 2.98
CA TYR A 18 -13.27 -3.92 2.05
C TYR A 18 -12.55 -3.99 0.70
N VAL A 19 -11.36 -4.59 0.65
CA VAL A 19 -10.60 -4.75 -0.59
C VAL A 19 -10.91 -6.13 -1.17
N ASN A 20 -11.81 -6.18 -2.16
CA ASN A 20 -12.15 -7.42 -2.86
C ASN A 20 -10.95 -7.96 -3.69
N ARG A 21 -11.06 -9.16 -4.25
CA ARG A 21 -9.92 -9.83 -4.93
C ARG A 21 -9.31 -9.00 -6.07
N SER A 22 -10.13 -8.43 -6.95
CA SER A 22 -9.65 -7.57 -8.05
C SER A 22 -9.06 -6.26 -7.54
N GLY A 23 -9.69 -5.66 -6.52
CA GLY A 23 -9.18 -4.50 -5.79
C GLY A 23 -7.85 -4.76 -5.11
N MET A 24 -7.61 -5.98 -4.60
CA MET A 24 -6.36 -6.34 -3.93
C MET A 24 -5.19 -6.41 -4.92
N VAL A 25 -5.42 -7.03 -6.08
CA VAL A 25 -4.41 -7.06 -7.15
C VAL A 25 -4.07 -5.64 -7.60
N HIS A 26 -5.09 -4.79 -7.78
CA HIS A 26 -4.91 -3.39 -8.11
C HIS A 26 -4.11 -2.64 -7.03
N ALA A 27 -4.50 -2.75 -5.76
CA ALA A 27 -3.83 -2.08 -4.63
C ALA A 27 -2.35 -2.49 -4.50
N ILE A 28 -2.04 -3.77 -4.68
CA ILE A 28 -0.65 -4.27 -4.67
C ILE A 28 0.15 -3.69 -5.85
N ALA A 29 -0.42 -3.68 -7.06
CA ALA A 29 0.24 -3.13 -8.23
C ALA A 29 0.51 -1.61 -8.08
N VAL A 30 -0.46 -0.84 -7.57
CA VAL A 30 -0.29 0.58 -7.31
C VAL A 30 0.77 0.83 -6.25
N ALA A 31 0.76 0.09 -5.14
CA ALA A 31 1.80 0.18 -4.11
C ALA A 31 3.20 -0.14 -4.68
N TYR A 32 3.31 -1.15 -5.54
CA TYR A 32 4.56 -1.50 -6.22
C TYR A 32 5.07 -0.35 -7.12
N HIS A 33 4.21 0.27 -7.92
CA HIS A 33 4.60 1.42 -8.74
C HIS A 33 4.96 2.63 -7.88
N ALA A 34 4.21 2.89 -6.81
CA ALA A 34 4.48 3.97 -5.86
C ALA A 34 5.86 3.81 -5.18
N PHE A 35 6.27 2.58 -4.85
CA PHE A 35 7.62 2.29 -4.34
C PHE A 35 8.72 2.76 -5.31
N HIS A 36 8.60 2.36 -6.58
CA HIS A 36 9.60 2.70 -7.61
C HIS A 36 9.65 4.20 -7.87
N LEU A 37 8.47 4.85 -7.92
CA LEU A 37 8.37 6.28 -8.10
C LEU A 37 8.98 7.04 -6.91
N ALA A 38 8.65 6.64 -5.68
CA ALA A 38 9.20 7.26 -4.48
C ALA A 38 10.74 7.13 -4.42
N LYS A 39 11.30 5.98 -4.80
CA LYS A 39 12.75 5.82 -4.94
C LYS A 39 13.35 6.76 -5.99
N LYS A 40 12.73 6.86 -7.17
CA LYS A 40 13.19 7.73 -8.27
C LYS A 40 13.17 9.22 -7.89
N HIS A 41 12.18 9.63 -7.10
CA HIS A 41 11.97 11.03 -6.72
C HIS A 41 12.49 11.38 -5.32
N HIS A 42 13.26 10.48 -4.67
CA HIS A 42 13.75 10.66 -3.30
C HIS A 42 12.66 11.01 -2.27
N ALA A 43 11.45 10.48 -2.47
CA ALA A 43 10.31 10.63 -1.56
C ALA A 43 10.23 9.46 -0.56
N SER A 44 9.41 9.61 0.48
CA SER A 44 9.19 8.54 1.46
C SER A 44 8.51 7.32 0.82
N VAL A 45 9.27 6.23 0.68
CA VAL A 45 8.76 4.95 0.17
C VAL A 45 7.68 4.37 1.07
N ASP A 46 7.79 4.56 2.39
CA ASP A 46 6.81 4.06 3.36
C ASP A 46 5.45 4.77 3.19
N ALA A 47 5.47 6.10 3.07
CA ALA A 47 4.25 6.87 2.85
C ALA A 47 3.64 6.60 1.47
N ALA A 48 4.45 6.61 0.42
CA ALA A 48 3.99 6.43 -0.95
C ALA A 48 3.36 5.04 -1.18
N THR A 49 3.98 3.98 -0.67
CA THR A 49 3.45 2.61 -0.82
C THR A 49 2.16 2.41 -0.05
N LYS A 50 2.05 2.95 1.17
CA LYS A 50 0.81 2.89 1.96
C LYS A 50 -0.31 3.69 1.33
N ALA A 51 -0.01 4.90 0.82
CA ALA A 51 -0.98 5.71 0.09
C ALA A 51 -1.45 4.99 -1.17
N GLY A 52 -0.53 4.42 -1.96
CA GLY A 52 -0.87 3.65 -3.15
C GLY A 52 -1.74 2.43 -2.86
N PHE A 53 -1.49 1.74 -1.75
CA PHE A 53 -2.27 0.58 -1.33
C PHE A 53 -3.68 0.94 -0.81
N LEU A 54 -3.87 2.12 -0.24
CA LEU A 54 -5.10 2.51 0.48
C LEU A 54 -5.97 3.55 -0.23
N HIS A 55 -5.63 4.02 -1.44
CA HIS A 55 -6.37 5.11 -2.08
C HIS A 55 -7.74 4.70 -2.64
N GLY A 56 -7.92 3.43 -2.99
CA GLY A 56 -9.08 2.90 -3.72
C GLY A 56 -10.17 2.30 -2.85
#